data_AF-X1DZN8-F1
#
_entry.id   AF-X1DZN8-F1
#
_cell.length_a   1.000
_cell.length_b   1.000
_cell.length_c   1.000
_cell.angle_alpha   90.00
_cell.angle_beta   90.00
_cell.angle_gamma   90.00
#
_symmetry.space_group_name_H-M   'P 1'
#
loop_
_entity.id
_entity.type
_entity.pdbx_description
1 polymer ?
#
loop_
_entity_poly.entity_id
_entity_poly.type
_entity_poly.pdbx_seq_one_letter_code
_entity_poly.pdbx_strand_id
1 'polypeptide(L)'
;MKTAKLMAFMPGIIILIITLGFSSLFLVAGTLIRQGSLSQGTLVAFIFYLFTFFEPLFSIIGFLSLLQNSIAAGARIIRLLDEKISIEEKDDAVSLDIARGLIEYKNVNFSYNSEIPVLK
;
A
#
# COMPACT_ATOMS: atom_id res chain seq x y z
N MET A 1 -18.08 2.64 -4.25
CA MET A 1 -18.82 1.36 -4.45
C MET A 1 -18.29 0.49 -5.61
N LYS A 2 -17.88 1.04 -6.77
CA LYS A 2 -17.33 0.22 -7.88
C LYS A 2 -16.00 -0.49 -7.54
N THR A 3 -15.15 0.13 -6.73
CA THR A 3 -13.85 -0.43 -6.27
C THR A 3 -14.01 -1.55 -5.25
N ALA A 4 -14.99 -1.44 -4.34
CA ALA A 4 -15.28 -2.49 -3.35
C ALA A 4 -15.83 -3.79 -3.95
N LYS A 5 -16.64 -3.69 -5.02
CA LYS A 5 -17.10 -4.88 -5.77
C LYS A 5 -15.98 -5.60 -6.50
N LEU A 6 -14.99 -4.87 -7.03
CA LEU A 6 -13.83 -5.46 -7.70
C LEU A 6 -12.95 -6.22 -6.69
N MET A 7 -12.74 -5.63 -5.50
CA MET A 7 -12.02 -6.28 -4.40
C MET A 7 -12.73 -7.51 -3.84
N ALA A 8 -14.06 -7.54 -3.85
CA ALA A 8 -14.85 -8.70 -3.40
C ALA A 8 -14.83 -9.88 -4.40
N PHE A 9 -14.59 -9.63 -5.68
CA PHE A 9 -14.66 -10.66 -6.72
C PHE A 9 -13.33 -11.42 -6.92
N MET A 10 -12.19 -10.76 -6.67
CA MET A 10 -10.86 -11.36 -6.84
C MET A 10 -10.62 -12.63 -5.99
N PRO A 11 -10.96 -12.66 -4.68
CA PRO A 11 -10.78 -13.87 -3.87
C PRO A 11 -11.60 -15.06 -4.41
N GLY A 12 -12.83 -14.80 -4.89
CA GLY A 12 -13.71 -15.82 -5.43
C GLY A 12 -13.17 -16.46 -6.71
N ILE A 13 -12.61 -15.67 -7.63
CA ILE A 13 -11.98 -16.19 -8.85
C ILE A 13 -10.78 -17.08 -8.50
N ILE A 14 -9.92 -16.64 -7.57
CA ILE A 14 -8.70 -17.39 -7.18
C ILE A 14 -9.09 -18.74 -6.61
N ILE A 15 -10.07 -18.78 -5.69
CA ILE A 15 -10.56 -20.03 -5.10
C ILE A 15 -11.15 -20.95 -6.18
N LEU A 16 -11.88 -20.40 -7.14
CA LEU A 16 -12.47 -21.17 -8.24
C LEU A 16 -11.40 -21.80 -9.13
N ILE A 17 -10.35 -21.03 -9.50
CA ILE A 17 -9.22 -21.55 -10.29
C ILE A 17 -8.49 -22.65 -9.51
N ILE A 18 -8.21 -22.44 -8.23
CA ILE A 18 -7.53 -23.43 -7.38
C ILE A 18 -8.37 -24.71 -7.28
N THR A 19 -9.67 -24.58 -7.01
CA THR A 19 -10.57 -25.72 -6.87
C THR A 19 -10.67 -26.51 -8.17
N LEU A 20 -10.75 -25.84 -9.32
CA LEU A 20 -10.74 -26.48 -10.63
C LEU A 20 -9.40 -27.19 -10.92
N GLY A 21 -8.27 -26.56 -10.56
CA GLY A 21 -6.94 -27.16 -10.70
C GLY A 21 -6.76 -28.42 -9.85
N PHE A 22 -7.20 -28.41 -8.59
CA PHE A 22 -7.19 -29.60 -7.75
C PHE A 22 -8.17 -30.67 -8.25
N SER A 23 -9.36 -30.27 -8.71
CA SER A 23 -10.34 -31.21 -9.26
C SER A 23 -9.80 -31.94 -10.48
N SER A 24 -9.17 -31.22 -11.42
CA SER A 24 -8.55 -31.83 -12.59
C SER A 24 -7.35 -32.71 -12.22
N LEU A 25 -6.54 -32.28 -11.25
CA LEU A 25 -5.44 -33.09 -10.70
C LEU A 25 -5.95 -34.43 -10.15
N PHE A 26 -7.01 -34.42 -9.33
CA PHE A 26 -7.57 -35.65 -8.77
C PHE A 26 -8.18 -36.55 -9.84
N LEU A 27 -8.84 -35.99 -10.86
CA LEU A 27 -9.37 -36.78 -11.98
C LEU A 27 -8.26 -37.52 -12.74
N VAL A 28 -7.16 -36.82 -13.07
CA VAL A 28 -6.04 -37.41 -13.81
C VAL A 28 -5.23 -38.37 -12.93
N ALA A 29 -4.93 -38.00 -11.68
CA ALA A 29 -4.20 -38.87 -10.78
C ALA A 29 -4.99 -40.14 -10.45
N GLY A 30 -6.31 -40.03 -10.27
CA GLY A 30 -7.18 -41.17 -10.01
C GLY A 30 -7.22 -42.18 -11.16
N THR A 31 -7.23 -41.72 -12.42
CA THR A 31 -7.16 -42.62 -13.58
C THR A 31 -5.80 -43.30 -13.70
N LEU A 32 -4.70 -42.58 -13.43
CA LEU A 32 -3.34 -43.13 -13.47
C LEU A 32 -3.07 -44.14 -12.35
N ILE A 33 -3.59 -43.89 -11.14
CA ILE A 33 -3.49 -44.83 -10.01
C ILE A 33 -4.23 -46.12 -10.34
N ARG A 34 -5.44 -46.03 -10.91
CA ARG A 34 -6.21 -47.21 -11.34
C ARG A 34 -5.52 -48.03 -12.42
N GLN A 35 -4.74 -47.39 -13.29
CA GLN A 35 -3.95 -48.06 -14.33
C GLN A 35 -2.64 -48.65 -13.80
N GLY A 36 -2.28 -48.40 -12.54
CA GLY A 36 -1.03 -48.84 -11.94
C GLY A 36 0.20 -47.99 -12.33
N SER A 37 0.01 -46.93 -13.12
CA SER A 37 1.08 -46.06 -13.62
C SER A 37 1.53 -45.01 -12.61
N LEU A 38 0.78 -44.81 -11.51
CA LEU A 38 1.07 -43.84 -10.46
C LEU A 38 0.79 -44.46 -9.08
N SER A 39 1.70 -44.26 -8.12
CA SER A 39 1.45 -44.68 -6.74
C SER A 39 0.69 -43.62 -5.95
N GLN A 40 -0.07 -44.05 -4.93
CA GLN A 40 -0.78 -43.13 -4.04
C GLN A 40 0.20 -42.22 -3.26
N GLY A 41 1.36 -42.74 -2.87
CA GLY A 41 2.41 -41.96 -2.21
C GLY A 41 2.99 -40.85 -3.10
N THR A 42 3.11 -41.11 -4.40
CA THR A 42 3.57 -40.12 -5.38
C THR A 42 2.60 -38.95 -5.49
N LEU A 43 1.28 -39.21 -5.48
CA LEU A 43 0.27 -38.14 -5.48
C LEU A 43 0.37 -37.26 -4.23
N VAL A 44 0.52 -37.89 -3.05
CA VAL A 44 0.67 -37.15 -1.78
C VAL A 44 1.93 -36.27 -1.81
N ALA A 45 3.07 -36.83 -2.24
CA ALA A 45 4.32 -36.08 -2.37
C ALA A 45 4.20 -34.91 -3.37
N PHE A 46 3.52 -35.14 -4.50
CA PHE A 46 3.28 -34.10 -5.51
C PHE A 46 2.45 -32.94 -4.96
N ILE A 47 1.36 -33.23 -4.24
CA ILE A 47 0.54 -32.20 -3.58
C ILE A 47 1.37 -31.42 -2.56
N PHE A 48 2.21 -32.12 -1.79
CA PHE A 48 3.10 -31.47 -0.82
C PHE A 48 4.07 -30.50 -1.51
N TYR A 49 4.71 -30.93 -2.60
CA TYR A 49 5.60 -30.08 -3.39
C TYR A 49 4.87 -28.90 -4.02
N LEU A 50 3.62 -29.06 -4.46
CA LEU A 50 2.81 -27.94 -4.92
C LEU A 50 2.64 -26.88 -3.82
N PHE A 51 2.29 -27.29 -2.60
CA PHE A 51 2.15 -26.34 -1.49
C PHE A 51 3.47 -25.64 -1.16
N THR A 52 4.57 -26.38 -1.10
CA THR A 52 5.91 -25.81 -0.89
C THR A 52 6.32 -24.86 -2.01
N PHE A 53 5.88 -25.09 -3.24
CA PHE A 53 6.15 -24.20 -4.38
C PHE A 53 5.32 -22.92 -4.34
N PHE A 54 4.05 -23.00 -3.94
CA PHE A 54 3.17 -21.84 -3.92
C PHE A 54 3.42 -20.89 -2.75
N GLU A 55 3.92 -21.38 -1.62
CA GLU A 55 4.27 -20.56 -0.45
C GLU A 55 5.23 -19.40 -0.79
N PRO A 56 6.41 -19.63 -1.39
CA PRO A 56 7.31 -18.53 -1.75
C PRO A 56 6.73 -17.65 -2.86
N LEU A 57 5.93 -18.20 -3.76
CA LEU A 57 5.28 -17.43 -4.82
C LEU A 57 4.31 -16.38 -4.24
N PHE A 58 3.46 -16.77 -3.29
CA PHE A 58 2.55 -15.83 -2.62
C PHE A 58 3.31 -14.82 -1.75
N SER A 59 4.41 -15.23 -1.14
CA SER A 59 5.29 -14.32 -0.38
C SER A 59 5.84 -13.20 -1.27
N ILE A 60 6.31 -13.52 -2.49
CA ILE A 60 6.80 -12.53 -3.45
C ILE A 60 5.69 -11.54 -3.84
N ILE A 61 4.47 -12.01 -4.09
CA ILE A 61 3.33 -11.15 -4.44
C ILE A 61 3.01 -10.18 -3.28
N GLY A 62 3.05 -10.66 -2.04
CA GLY A 62 2.90 -9.82 -0.85
C GLY A 62 4.02 -8.78 -0.74
N PHE A 63 5.26 -9.19 -0.96
CA PHE A 63 6.43 -8.31 -0.92
C PHE A 63 6.34 -7.19 -1.97
N LEU A 64 5.91 -7.49 -3.19
CA LEU A 64 5.71 -6.46 -4.24
C LEU A 64 4.66 -5.42 -3.82
N SER A 65 3.63 -5.83 -3.10
CA SER A 65 2.59 -4.93 -2.61
C SER A 65 3.13 -4.05 -1.48
N LEU A 66 3.93 -4.61 -0.57
CA LEU A 66 4.64 -3.84 0.44
C LEU A 66 5.57 -2.79 -0.20
N LEU A 67 6.38 -3.21 -1.16
CA LEU A 67 7.33 -2.35 -1.86
C LEU A 67 6.63 -1.16 -2.55
N GLN A 68 5.52 -1.40 -3.24
CA GLN A 68 4.72 -0.33 -3.84
C GLN A 68 4.23 0.70 -2.81
N ASN A 69 3.73 0.22 -1.67
CA ASN A 69 3.29 1.09 -0.58
C ASN A 69 4.46 1.89 0.03
N SER A 70 5.61 1.23 0.23
CA SER A 70 6.82 1.88 0.75
C SER A 70 7.33 2.99 -0.17
N ILE A 71 7.35 2.76 -1.49
CA ILE A 71 7.71 3.80 -2.47
C ILE A 71 6.76 4.99 -2.39
N ALA A 72 5.45 4.74 -2.33
CA ALA A 72 4.46 5.80 -2.25
C ALA A 72 4.58 6.62 -0.94
N ALA A 73 4.86 5.95 0.18
CA ALA A 73 5.11 6.61 1.47
C ALA A 73 6.41 7.43 1.45
N GLY A 74 7.50 6.87 0.93
CA GLY A 74 8.79 7.56 0.80
C GLY A 74 8.68 8.83 -0.05
N ALA A 75 7.96 8.76 -1.17
CA ALA A 75 7.69 9.92 -2.02
C ALA A 75 6.88 11.03 -1.32
N ARG A 76 6.09 10.72 -0.29
CA ARG A 76 5.40 11.74 0.52
C ARG A 76 6.34 12.40 1.52
N ILE A 77 7.23 11.62 2.13
CA ILE A 77 8.24 12.15 3.07
C ILE A 77 9.17 13.12 2.35
N ILE A 78 9.68 12.74 1.19
CA ILE A 78 10.56 13.61 0.39
C ILE A 78 9.83 14.92 0.02
N ARG A 79 8.58 14.82 -0.46
CA ARG A 79 7.77 16.01 -0.75
C ARG A 79 7.58 16.93 0.46
N LEU A 80 7.39 16.37 1.65
CA LEU A 80 7.25 17.16 2.88
C LEU A 80 8.57 17.86 3.26
N LEU A 81 9.71 17.19 3.07
CA LEU A 81 11.03 17.77 3.33
C LEU A 81 11.37 18.89 2.34
N ASP A 82 10.92 18.77 1.11
CA ASP A 82 11.12 19.77 0.05
C ASP A 82 10.09 20.92 0.08
N GLU A 83 9.12 20.88 0.99
CA GLU A 83 8.10 21.93 1.11
C GLU A 83 8.75 23.25 1.55
N LYS A 84 8.51 24.33 0.80
CA LYS A 84 9.06 25.65 1.13
C LYS A 84 8.32 26.26 2.31
N ILE A 85 9.08 26.83 3.26
CA ILE A 85 8.51 27.57 4.39
C ILE A 85 7.91 28.87 3.84
N SER A 86 6.66 29.15 4.17
CA SER A 86 5.94 30.35 3.69
C SER A 86 6.29 31.62 4.45
N ILE A 87 6.93 31.49 5.62
CA ILE A 87 7.36 32.59 6.49
C ILE A 87 8.85 32.41 6.75
N GLU A 88 9.66 33.26 6.15
CA GLU A 88 11.11 33.25 6.33
C GLU A 88 11.51 34.31 7.36
N GLU A 89 12.46 33.98 8.23
CA GLU A 89 13.12 34.97 9.07
C GLU A 89 14.01 35.86 8.20
N LYS A 90 14.11 37.15 8.56
CA LYS A 90 15.05 38.06 7.89
C LYS A 90 16.48 37.75 8.34
N ASP A 91 17.45 37.96 7.46
CA ASP A 91 18.88 37.75 7.76
C ASP A 91 19.38 38.55 8.99
N ASP A 92 18.72 39.67 9.30
CA ASP A 92 19.01 40.55 10.43
C ASP A 92 18.00 40.43 11.58
N ALA A 93 17.25 39.32 11.66
CA ALA A 93 16.28 39.09 12.71
C ALA A 93 16.94 39.18 14.10
N VAL A 94 16.41 40.06 14.95
CA VAL A 94 16.84 40.21 16.33
C VAL A 94 15.91 39.45 17.26
N SER A 95 16.44 38.91 18.36
CA SER A 95 15.60 38.32 19.41
C SER A 95 14.71 39.38 20.04
N LEU A 96 13.41 39.09 20.12
CA LEU A 96 12.43 39.97 20.72
C LEU A 96 12.53 39.89 22.26
N ASP A 97 13.05 40.93 22.89
CA ASP A 97 13.05 41.09 24.35
C ASP A 97 11.88 41.99 24.79
N ILE A 98 10.96 41.44 25.59
CA ILE A 98 9.69 42.09 25.93
C ILE A 98 9.77 42.69 27.34
N ALA A 99 10.07 43.99 27.42
CA ALA A 99 10.20 44.67 28.71
C ALA A 99 8.88 45.23 29.28
N ARG A 100 7.90 45.61 28.43
CA ARG A 100 6.66 46.30 28.86
C ARG A 100 5.35 45.75 28.25
N GLY A 101 5.42 44.84 27.28
CA GLY A 101 4.24 44.15 26.73
C GLY A 101 3.22 45.02 25.98
N LEU A 102 3.59 46.24 25.55
CA LEU A 102 2.71 47.08 24.73
C LEU A 102 2.61 46.48 23.31
N ILE A 103 1.39 46.18 22.86
CA ILE A 103 1.11 45.68 21.51
C ILE A 103 0.35 46.77 20.74
N GLU A 104 0.84 47.10 19.55
CA GLU A 104 0.23 48.09 18.66
C GLU A 104 0.00 47.47 17.29
N TYR A 105 -1.21 47.66 16.75
CA TYR A 105 -1.55 47.28 15.39
C TYR A 105 -1.59 48.54 14.52
N LYS A 106 -0.77 48.61 13.47
CA LYS A 106 -0.72 49.73 12.53
C LYS A 106 -0.97 49.24 11.11
N ASN A 107 -2.11 49.61 10.54
CA ASN A 107 -2.49 49.34 9.14
C ASN A 107 -2.28 47.87 8.71
N VAL A 108 -2.68 46.93 9.57
CA VAL A 108 -2.46 45.50 9.36
C VAL A 108 -3.54 44.94 8.43
N ASN A 109 -3.10 44.43 7.28
CA ASN A 109 -3.95 43.71 6.33
C ASN A 109 -3.62 42.22 6.39
N PHE A 110 -4.65 41.37 6.43
CA PHE A 110 -4.46 39.92 6.54
C PHE A 110 -5.53 39.13 5.78
N SER A 111 -5.10 38.04 5.13
CA SER A 111 -5.94 37.06 4.48
C SER A 111 -5.34 35.65 4.64
N TYR A 112 -6.19 34.64 4.88
CA TYR A 112 -5.74 33.24 4.94
C TYR A 112 -5.45 32.66 3.56
N ASN A 113 -6.22 33.14 2.59
CA ASN A 113 -6.16 32.83 1.18
C ASN A 113 -6.28 34.18 0.49
N SER A 114 -5.32 34.49 -0.38
CA SER A 114 -5.06 35.82 -0.99
C SER A 114 -6.26 36.51 -1.63
N GLU A 115 -7.36 35.78 -1.82
CA GLU A 115 -8.60 36.25 -2.45
C GLU A 115 -9.57 36.95 -1.47
N ILE A 116 -9.55 36.63 -0.17
CA ILE A 116 -10.53 37.16 0.78
C ILE A 116 -9.84 37.84 1.97
N PRO A 117 -9.88 39.19 2.06
CA PRO A 117 -9.32 39.92 3.18
C PRO A 117 -10.18 39.74 4.44
N VAL A 118 -9.54 39.40 5.55
CA VAL A 118 -10.16 39.22 6.88
C VAL A 118 -9.90 40.44 7.77
N LEU A 119 -8.71 41.04 7.67
CA LEU A 119 -8.36 42.31 8.33
C LEU A 119 -7.93 43.33 7.27
N LYS A 120 -8.34 44.60 7.48
CA LYS A 120 -8.01 45.75 6.64
C LYS A 120 -7.48 46.90 7.50
#